data_AF-A0A8T0GAW0-F1
#
_entry.id   AF-A0A8T0GAW0-F1
#
_cell.length_a   1.000
_cell.length_b   1.000
_cell.length_c   1.000
_cell.angle_alpha   90.00
_cell.angle_beta   90.00
_cell.angle_gamma   90.00
#
_symmetry.space_group_name_H-M   'P 1'
#
loop_
_entity.id
_entity.type
_entity.pdbx_description
1 polymer ?
#
loop_
_entity_poly.entity_id
_entity_poly.type
_entity_poly.pdbx_seq_one_letter_code
_entity_poly.pdbx_strand_id
1 'polypeptide(L)'
;MNKGGNAGGQGGGVGNFGPGGVAGPTAAAAAQAAQRQRSLLQRADADIGSLLDNFSHLLKAARINDPVRNAQEAFQMEVHAARVVQAADSLLKLVSELKQSAVFSDFLSLNRSINQRIVKFGELSEDTDKLLLNIGEEVAASLQELESHYYASPYRTLETDTELFQPSSNSDGG
;
A
#
# COMPACT_ATOMS: atom_id res chain seq x y z
N MET A 1 4.56 -11.83 51.84
CA MET A 1 3.83 -11.49 50.61
C MET A 1 4.73 -10.67 49.70
N ASN A 2 4.88 -11.10 48.45
CA ASN A 2 5.74 -10.51 47.42
C ASN A 2 4.93 -9.50 46.58
N LYS A 3 5.36 -8.24 46.53
CA LYS A 3 5.02 -7.19 45.54
C LYS A 3 6.18 -6.19 45.62
N GLY A 4 6.86 -5.72 44.58
CA GLY A 4 6.69 -5.79 43.13
C GLY A 4 7.38 -4.55 42.55
N GLY A 5 8.10 -4.69 41.43
CA GLY A 5 8.42 -3.57 40.53
C GLY A 5 9.82 -2.97 40.63
N ASN A 6 10.78 -3.59 39.93
CA ASN A 6 11.97 -2.92 39.39
C ASN A 6 11.86 -2.94 37.86
N ALA A 7 12.03 -1.78 37.21
CA ALA A 7 12.79 -1.60 35.96
C ALA A 7 12.49 -0.21 35.38
N GLY A 8 13.48 0.67 35.42
CA GLY A 8 13.54 1.88 34.60
C GLY A 8 14.30 1.65 33.28
N GLY A 9 14.33 2.71 32.46
CA GLY A 9 15.15 2.87 31.25
C GLY A 9 14.41 2.53 29.96
N GLN A 10 14.58 3.19 28.82
CA GLN A 10 15.53 4.20 28.34
C GLN A 10 14.97 4.63 26.96
N GLY A 11 14.67 5.91 26.72
CA GLY A 11 15.59 6.82 26.03
C GLY A 11 15.66 6.58 24.51
N GLY A 12 14.76 7.20 23.73
CA GLY A 12 14.80 7.18 22.27
C GLY A 12 15.81 8.18 21.71
N GLY A 13 16.86 7.66 21.06
CA GLY A 13 17.87 8.45 20.36
C GLY A 13 17.70 8.35 18.84
N VAL A 14 17.44 9.49 18.20
CA VAL A 14 17.47 9.67 16.75
C VAL A 14 18.93 9.67 16.27
N GLY A 15 19.32 8.61 15.57
CA GLY A 15 20.64 8.44 14.97
C GLY A 15 20.76 9.12 13.60
N ASN A 16 21.76 10.00 13.50
CA ASN A 16 22.21 10.75 12.33
C ASN A 16 22.74 9.82 11.21
N PHE A 17 22.20 9.90 9.99
CA PHE A 17 22.69 9.15 8.82
C PHE A 17 23.76 9.95 8.06
N GLY A 18 25.00 9.44 8.03
CA GLY A 18 26.09 9.93 7.19
C GLY A 18 26.00 9.43 5.73
N PRO A 19 26.78 10.02 4.80
CA PRO A 19 26.70 9.75 3.36
C PRO A 19 27.45 8.47 3.02
N GLY A 20 26.82 7.33 3.27
CA GLY A 20 27.37 5.99 3.00
C GLY A 20 26.25 4.96 3.01
N GLY A 21 25.19 5.19 2.24
CA GLY A 21 23.98 4.38 2.26
C GLY A 21 24.17 3.07 1.50
N VAL A 22 24.39 1.99 2.26
CA VAL A 22 24.01 0.62 1.89
C VAL A 22 22.70 0.62 1.12
N ALA A 23 22.70 0.06 -0.09
CA ALA A 23 21.50 -0.11 -0.90
C ALA A 23 20.43 -0.80 -0.03
N GLY A 24 19.34 -0.10 0.27
CA GLY A 24 18.29 -0.61 1.13
C GLY A 24 17.67 -1.91 0.59
N PRO A 25 16.98 -2.69 1.43
CA PRO A 25 16.38 -3.99 1.06
C PRO A 25 15.51 -3.92 -0.21
N THR A 26 14.91 -2.75 -0.48
CA THR A 26 14.11 -2.48 -1.69
C THR A 26 14.95 -2.39 -2.97
N ALA A 27 16.17 -1.86 -2.92
CA ALA A 27 17.07 -1.76 -4.07
C ALA A 27 17.64 -3.13 -4.46
N ALA A 28 17.98 -3.96 -3.47
CA ALA A 28 18.38 -5.34 -3.70
C ALA A 28 17.23 -6.18 -4.30
N ALA A 29 16.01 -6.01 -3.80
CA ALA A 29 14.81 -6.67 -4.35
C ALA A 29 14.50 -6.23 -5.78
N ALA A 30 14.65 -4.94 -6.10
CA ALA A 30 14.48 -4.42 -7.45
C ALA A 30 15.54 -4.98 -8.43
N ALA A 31 16.80 -5.08 -8.00
CA ALA A 31 17.85 -5.68 -8.80
C ALA A 31 17.60 -7.18 -9.07
N GLN A 32 17.13 -7.92 -8.06
CA GLN A 32 16.75 -9.32 -8.21
C GLN A 32 15.55 -9.50 -9.16
N ALA A 33 14.56 -8.63 -9.10
CA ALA A 33 13.42 -8.65 -10.01
C ALA A 33 13.84 -8.38 -11.47
N ALA A 34 14.70 -7.38 -11.69
CA ALA A 34 15.25 -7.08 -13.01
C ALA A 34 16.11 -8.24 -13.55
N GLN A 35 16.89 -8.89 -12.68
CA GLN A 35 17.68 -10.06 -13.07
C GLN A 35 16.81 -11.26 -13.44
N ARG A 36 15.72 -11.51 -12.70
CA ARG A 36 14.73 -12.53 -13.07
C ARG A 36 14.11 -12.25 -14.45
N GLN A 37 13.70 -11.00 -14.71
CA GLN A 37 13.13 -10.64 -16.01
C GLN A 37 14.12 -10.91 -17.16
N ARG A 38 15.41 -10.59 -16.97
CA ARG A 38 16.45 -10.90 -17.96
C ARG A 38 16.62 -12.40 -18.16
N SER A 39 16.63 -13.20 -17.08
CA SER A 39 16.75 -14.66 -17.21
C SER A 39 15.57 -15.30 -17.95
N LEU A 40 14.36 -14.77 -17.74
CA LEU A 40 13.16 -15.26 -18.43
C LEU A 40 13.22 -14.97 -19.94
N LEU A 41 13.70 -13.79 -20.33
CA LEU A 41 13.89 -13.44 -21.74
C LEU A 41 14.99 -14.29 -22.38
N GLN A 42 16.14 -14.44 -21.71
CA GLN A 42 17.22 -15.29 -22.21
C GLN A 42 16.78 -16.75 -22.40
N ARG A 43 15.97 -17.27 -21.48
CA ARG A 43 15.40 -18.61 -21.60
C ARG A 43 14.43 -18.71 -22.78
N ALA A 44 13.59 -17.70 -23.00
CA ALA A 44 12.70 -17.63 -24.16
C ALA A 44 13.49 -17.70 -25.47
N ASP A 45 14.52 -16.86 -25.60
CA ASP A 45 15.34 -16.79 -26.81
C ASP A 45 16.06 -18.12 -27.07
N ALA A 46 16.59 -18.75 -26.02
CA ALA A 46 17.24 -20.06 -26.11
C ALA A 46 16.27 -21.17 -26.53
N ASP A 47 15.08 -21.21 -25.93
CA ASP A 47 14.07 -22.23 -26.22
C ASP A 47 13.48 -22.05 -27.63
N ILE A 48 13.23 -20.81 -28.07
CA ILE A 48 12.79 -20.50 -29.45
C ILE A 48 13.87 -20.87 -30.46
N GLY A 49 15.13 -20.50 -30.20
CA GLY A 49 16.25 -20.87 -31.06
C GLY A 49 16.40 -22.38 -31.20
N SER A 50 16.37 -23.10 -30.09
CA SER A 50 16.41 -24.57 -30.06
C SER A 50 15.24 -25.18 -30.84
N LEU A 51 14.02 -24.65 -30.69
CA LEU A 51 12.85 -25.14 -31.40
C LEU A 51 13.00 -24.98 -32.92
N LEU A 52 13.40 -23.80 -33.37
CA LEU A 52 13.59 -23.50 -34.80
C LEU A 52 14.73 -24.33 -35.41
N ASP A 53 15.85 -24.45 -34.71
CA ASP A 53 17.00 -25.22 -35.18
C ASP A 53 16.64 -26.71 -35.30
N ASN A 54 16.04 -27.30 -34.26
CA ASN A 54 15.65 -28.71 -34.30
C ASN A 54 14.57 -28.96 -35.37
N PHE A 55 13.60 -28.06 -35.54
CA PHE A 55 12.60 -28.17 -36.60
C PHE A 55 13.21 -28.06 -38.01
N SER A 56 14.23 -27.21 -38.20
CA SER A 56 15.00 -27.15 -39.44
C SER A 56 15.69 -28.48 -39.75
N HIS A 57 16.25 -29.16 -38.75
CA HIS A 57 16.85 -30.49 -38.91
C HIS A 57 15.82 -31.54 -39.30
N LEU A 58 14.63 -31.51 -38.69
CA LEU A 58 13.50 -32.37 -39.07
C LEU A 58 13.12 -32.20 -40.54
N LEU A 59 12.99 -30.95 -41.03
CA LEU A 59 12.67 -30.67 -42.42
C LEU A 59 13.76 -31.15 -43.40
N LYS A 60 15.04 -31.07 -43.00
CA LYS A 60 16.15 -31.58 -43.80
C LYS A 60 16.15 -33.11 -43.85
N ALA A 61 15.92 -33.78 -42.71
CA ALA A 61 15.86 -35.23 -42.62
C ALA A 61 14.65 -35.81 -43.37
N ALA A 62 13.55 -35.07 -43.48
CA ALA A 62 12.37 -35.49 -44.24
C ALA A 62 12.61 -35.58 -45.77
N ARG A 63 13.68 -34.96 -46.31
CA ARG A 63 14.05 -35.10 -47.74
C ARG A 63 14.83 -36.40 -47.94
N ILE A 64 14.10 -37.47 -48.22
CA ILE A 64 14.61 -38.83 -48.48
C ILE A 64 15.57 -38.82 -49.68
N ASN A 65 16.79 -39.32 -49.52
CA ASN A 65 17.78 -39.41 -50.61
C ASN A 65 18.52 -40.76 -50.73
N ASP A 66 18.45 -41.69 -49.76
CA ASP A 66 19.16 -42.99 -49.83
C ASP A 66 18.62 -44.06 -48.83
N PRO A 67 18.32 -45.32 -49.24
CA PRO A 67 17.72 -46.34 -48.36
C PRO A 67 18.55 -46.78 -47.15
N VAL A 68 19.89 -46.77 -47.22
CA VAL A 68 20.76 -47.14 -46.08
C VAL A 68 20.86 -46.00 -45.06
N ARG A 69 20.79 -44.74 -45.54
CA ARG A 69 20.76 -43.54 -44.68
C ARG A 69 19.45 -43.39 -43.92
N ASN A 70 18.39 -44.03 -44.41
CA ASN A 70 17.03 -43.93 -43.86
C ASN A 70 16.92 -44.36 -42.39
N ALA A 71 17.63 -45.42 -41.96
CA ALA A 71 17.57 -45.88 -40.56
C ALA A 71 18.28 -44.92 -39.58
N GLN A 72 19.43 -44.37 -39.98
CA GLN A 72 20.16 -43.40 -39.17
C GLN A 72 19.45 -42.04 -39.14
N GLU A 73 18.90 -41.60 -40.26
CA GLU A 73 18.12 -40.37 -40.38
C GLU A 73 16.81 -40.46 -39.58
N ALA A 74 16.15 -41.63 -39.55
CA ALA A 74 14.96 -41.86 -38.72
C ALA A 74 15.26 -41.66 -37.22
N PHE A 75 16.36 -42.22 -36.71
CA PHE A 75 16.76 -42.01 -35.30
C PHE A 75 17.09 -40.54 -35.01
N GLN A 76 17.81 -39.86 -35.90
CA GLN A 76 18.11 -38.43 -35.72
C GLN A 76 16.84 -37.58 -35.73
N MET A 77 15.88 -37.92 -36.59
CA MET A 77 14.60 -37.23 -36.67
C MET A 77 13.80 -37.39 -35.36
N GLU A 78 13.81 -38.57 -34.74
CA GLU A 78 13.21 -38.82 -33.44
C GLU A 78 13.85 -37.98 -32.32
N VAL A 79 15.19 -37.91 -32.30
CA VAL A 79 15.92 -37.07 -31.33
C VAL A 79 15.57 -35.59 -31.49
N HIS A 80 15.53 -35.08 -32.72
CA HIS A 80 15.15 -33.69 -32.97
C HIS A 80 13.68 -33.42 -32.63
N ALA A 81 12.76 -34.36 -32.90
CA ALA A 81 11.36 -34.25 -32.51
C ALA A 81 11.22 -34.16 -30.97
N ALA A 82 11.93 -35.03 -30.24
CA ALA A 82 11.93 -34.98 -28.78
C ALA A 82 12.44 -33.63 -28.24
N ARG A 83 13.49 -33.06 -28.85
CA ARG A 83 14.02 -31.74 -28.48
C ARG A 83 13.06 -30.60 -28.80
N VAL A 84 12.33 -30.66 -29.92
CA VAL A 84 11.26 -29.68 -30.24
C VAL A 84 10.17 -29.72 -29.17
N VAL A 85 9.72 -30.90 -28.77
CA VAL A 85 8.71 -31.07 -27.71
C VAL A 85 9.23 -30.53 -26.37
N GLN A 86 10.48 -30.81 -26.03
CA GLN A 86 11.12 -30.30 -24.81
C GLN A 86 11.20 -28.77 -24.79
N ALA A 87 11.60 -28.14 -25.90
CA ALA A 87 11.65 -26.69 -26.02
C ALA A 87 10.25 -26.07 -25.88
N ALA A 88 9.24 -26.68 -26.51
CA ALA A 88 7.85 -26.24 -26.40
C ALA A 88 7.31 -26.33 -24.96
N ASP A 89 7.61 -27.43 -24.24
CA ASP A 89 7.23 -27.57 -22.82
C ASP A 89 7.94 -26.53 -21.93
N SER A 90 9.22 -26.25 -22.19
CA SER A 90 9.94 -25.18 -21.48
C SER A 90 9.31 -23.80 -21.71
N LEU A 91 8.89 -23.50 -22.95
CA LEU A 91 8.15 -22.27 -23.26
C LEU A 91 6.80 -22.20 -22.54
N LEU A 92 6.05 -23.31 -22.43
CA LEU A 92 4.80 -23.35 -21.67
C LEU A 92 5.03 -23.07 -20.18
N LYS A 93 6.10 -23.62 -19.59
CA LYS A 93 6.50 -23.33 -18.21
C LYS A 93 6.86 -21.86 -18.03
N LEU A 94 7.62 -21.30 -18.97
CA LEU A 94 7.97 -19.87 -18.98
C LEU A 94 6.72 -18.98 -19.01
N VAL A 95 5.73 -19.28 -19.86
CA VAL A 95 4.46 -18.55 -19.91
C VAL A 95 3.71 -18.65 -18.58
N SER A 96 3.71 -19.81 -17.92
CA SER A 96 3.12 -19.99 -16.60
C SER A 96 3.80 -19.11 -15.54
N GLU A 97 5.14 -19.11 -15.51
CA GLU A 97 5.94 -18.27 -14.61
C GLU A 97 5.65 -16.77 -14.83
N LEU A 98 5.55 -16.33 -16.09
CA LEU A 98 5.22 -14.94 -16.44
C LEU A 98 3.81 -14.54 -15.99
N LYS A 99 2.81 -15.42 -16.20
CA LYS A 99 1.43 -15.18 -15.72
C LYS A 99 1.40 -15.05 -14.21
N GLN A 100 2.10 -15.93 -13.49
CA GLN A 100 2.19 -15.88 -12.03
C GLN A 100 2.81 -14.54 -11.57
N SER A 101 3.93 -14.12 -12.19
CA SER A 101 4.58 -12.86 -11.87
C SER A 101 3.68 -11.64 -12.11
N ALA A 102 2.90 -11.63 -13.19
CA ALA A 102 1.98 -10.53 -13.50
C ALA A 102 0.86 -10.41 -12.44
N VAL A 103 0.23 -11.54 -12.08
CA VAL A 103 -0.84 -11.57 -11.07
C VAL A 103 -0.36 -11.06 -9.71
N PHE A 104 0.80 -11.51 -9.25
CA PHE A 104 1.34 -11.04 -7.96
C PHE A 104 1.77 -9.56 -8.01
N SER A 105 2.31 -9.09 -9.13
CA SER A 105 2.63 -7.68 -9.32
C SER A 105 1.40 -6.78 -9.20
N ASP A 106 0.30 -7.17 -9.81
CA ASP A 106 -0.97 -6.43 -9.76
C ASP A 106 -1.51 -6.37 -8.32
N PHE A 107 -1.45 -7.47 -7.58
CA PHE A 107 -1.87 -7.48 -6.17
C PHE A 107 -1.00 -6.57 -5.30
N LEU A 108 0.33 -6.58 -5.47
CA LEU A 108 1.24 -5.70 -4.74
C LEU A 108 1.00 -4.23 -5.07
N SER A 109 0.70 -3.92 -6.34
CA SER A 109 0.33 -2.56 -6.77
C SER A 109 -0.99 -2.11 -6.13
N LEU A 110 -2.01 -2.97 -6.18
CA LEU A 110 -3.31 -2.73 -5.58
C LEU A 110 -3.20 -2.52 -4.06
N ASN A 111 -2.44 -3.39 -3.38
CA ASN A 111 -2.23 -3.27 -1.94
C ASN A 111 -1.56 -1.94 -1.58
N ARG A 112 -0.54 -1.51 -2.35
CA ARG A 112 0.06 -0.17 -2.15
C ARG A 112 -0.96 0.95 -2.31
N SER A 113 -1.81 0.90 -3.33
CA SER A 113 -2.87 1.89 -3.56
C SER A 113 -3.92 1.91 -2.44
N ILE A 114 -4.32 0.74 -1.92
CA ILE A 114 -5.22 0.64 -0.76
C ILE A 114 -4.58 1.27 0.48
N ASN A 115 -3.34 0.92 0.80
CA ASN A 115 -2.63 1.49 1.96
C ASN A 115 -2.48 3.01 1.84
N GLN A 116 -2.17 3.55 0.66
CA GLN A 116 -2.13 4.99 0.42
C GLN A 116 -3.49 5.66 0.68
N ARG A 117 -4.59 5.04 0.23
CA ARG A 117 -5.93 5.58 0.49
C ARG A 117 -6.32 5.53 1.97
N ILE A 118 -5.94 4.47 2.68
CA ILE A 118 -6.16 4.37 4.14
C ILE A 118 -5.50 5.56 4.85
N VAL A 119 -4.23 5.85 4.53
CA VAL A 119 -3.51 6.99 5.11
C VAL A 119 -4.23 8.31 4.80
N LYS A 120 -4.58 8.54 3.53
CA LYS A 120 -5.29 9.78 3.11
C LYS A 120 -6.64 9.94 3.80
N PHE A 121 -7.40 8.87 3.98
CA PHE A 121 -8.67 8.94 4.69
C PHE A 121 -8.48 9.17 6.19
N GLY A 122 -7.41 8.65 6.78
CA GLY A 122 -7.03 8.99 8.16
C GLY A 122 -6.73 10.48 8.32
N GLU A 123 -5.90 11.04 7.44
CA GLU A 123 -5.57 12.48 7.42
C GLU A 123 -6.84 13.33 7.24
N LEU A 124 -7.69 12.97 6.27
CA LEU A 124 -8.95 13.69 6.02
C LEU A 124 -9.90 13.62 7.22
N SER A 125 -9.97 12.47 7.90
CA SER A 125 -10.78 12.32 9.12
C SER A 125 -10.28 13.25 10.22
N GLU A 126 -8.97 13.27 10.46
CA GLU A 126 -8.36 14.12 11.48
C GLU A 126 -8.57 15.61 11.19
N ASP A 127 -8.42 16.02 9.94
CA ASP A 127 -8.68 17.41 9.52
C ASP A 127 -10.15 17.80 9.68
N THR A 128 -11.07 16.87 9.38
CA THR A 128 -12.51 17.07 9.57
C THR A 128 -12.85 17.20 11.06
N ASP A 129 -12.27 16.36 11.91
CA ASP A 129 -12.49 16.40 13.36
C ASP A 129 -11.99 17.73 13.95
N LYS A 130 -10.81 18.21 13.52
CA LYS A 130 -10.29 19.53 13.91
C LYS A 130 -11.23 20.66 13.49
N LEU A 131 -11.76 20.60 12.27
CA LEU A 131 -12.69 21.61 11.77
C LEU A 131 -13.98 21.63 12.61
N LEU A 132 -14.54 20.46 12.92
CA LEU A 132 -15.75 20.36 13.75
C LEU A 132 -15.52 20.88 15.17
N LEU A 133 -14.35 20.62 15.76
CA LEU A 133 -13.99 21.17 17.08
C LEU A 133 -13.95 22.70 17.04
N ASN A 134 -13.26 23.28 16.05
CA ASN A 134 -13.18 24.74 15.91
C ASN A 134 -14.55 25.40 15.73
N ILE A 135 -15.41 24.82 14.89
CA ILE A 135 -16.79 25.30 14.72
C ILE A 135 -17.57 25.18 16.03
N GLY A 136 -17.40 24.07 16.76
CA GLY A 136 -18.02 23.89 18.07
C GLY A 136 -17.60 24.96 19.07
N GLU A 137 -16.31 25.30 19.12
CA GLU A 137 -15.77 26.38 19.96
C GLU A 137 -16.32 27.76 19.56
N GLU A 138 -16.39 28.06 18.26
CA GLU A 138 -16.92 29.34 17.74
C GLU A 138 -18.42 29.49 18.06
N VAL A 139 -19.20 28.43 17.89
CA VAL A 139 -20.63 28.42 18.23
C VAL A 139 -20.84 28.57 19.74
N ALA A 140 -20.04 27.90 20.56
CA ALA A 140 -20.11 28.04 22.02
C ALA A 140 -19.77 29.46 22.48
N ALA A 141 -18.73 30.07 21.91
CA ALA A 141 -18.36 31.46 22.18
C ALA A 141 -19.49 32.43 21.78
N SER A 142 -20.07 32.26 20.59
CA SER A 142 -21.18 33.08 20.10
C SER A 142 -22.42 32.97 21.00
N LEU A 143 -22.73 31.77 21.49
CA LEU A 143 -23.82 31.54 22.44
C LEU A 143 -23.56 32.22 23.79
N GLN A 144 -22.34 32.14 24.32
CA GLN A 144 -21.95 32.79 25.57
C GLN A 144 -22.03 34.32 25.45
N GLU A 145 -21.59 34.88 24.31
CA GLU A 145 -21.72 36.30 24.01
C GLU A 145 -23.20 36.72 23.97
N LEU A 146 -24.05 35.97 23.25
CA LEU A 146 -25.48 36.23 23.18
C LEU A 146 -26.16 36.13 24.56
N GLU A 147 -25.80 35.13 25.35
CA GLU A 147 -26.26 34.97 26.74
C GLU A 147 -25.87 36.20 27.56
N SER A 148 -24.60 36.63 27.49
CA SER A 148 -24.12 37.81 28.23
C SER A 148 -24.91 39.07 27.85
N HIS A 149 -25.19 39.29 26.56
CA HIS A 149 -26.01 40.41 26.09
C HIS A 149 -27.46 40.33 26.59
N TYR A 150 -28.03 39.12 26.66
CA TYR A 150 -29.36 38.91 27.20
C TYR A 150 -29.43 39.25 28.71
N TYR A 151 -28.44 38.83 29.51
CA TYR A 151 -28.38 39.17 30.93
C TYR A 151 -27.99 40.62 31.22
N ALA A 152 -27.22 41.27 30.33
CA ALA A 152 -26.88 42.69 30.42
C ALA A 152 -27.99 43.63 29.91
N SER A 153 -29.09 43.07 29.38
CA SER A 153 -30.20 43.83 28.84
C SER A 153 -30.95 44.59 29.94
N PRO A 154 -31.24 45.90 29.77
CA PRO A 154 -31.95 46.73 30.75
C PRO A 154 -33.32 46.19 31.16
N TYR A 155 -33.95 45.39 30.29
CA TYR A 155 -35.28 44.82 30.52
C TYR A 155 -35.29 43.72 31.58
N ARG A 156 -34.15 43.09 31.89
CA ARG A 156 -34.04 42.08 32.96
C ARG A 156 -33.56 42.68 34.28
N THR A 157 -32.66 43.66 34.22
CA THR A 157 -32.22 44.40 35.42
C THR A 157 -33.34 45.22 36.04
N LEU A 158 -34.33 45.68 35.25
CA LEU A 158 -35.52 46.36 35.75
C LEU A 158 -36.44 45.44 36.58
N GLU A 159 -36.58 44.16 36.21
CA GLU A 159 -37.38 43.20 36.98
C GLU A 159 -36.76 42.95 38.36
N THR A 160 -35.43 42.99 38.48
CA THR A 160 -34.72 42.80 39.76
C THR A 160 -34.65 44.06 40.63
N ASP A 161 -34.56 45.26 40.03
CA ASP A 161 -34.53 46.53 40.79
C ASP A 161 -35.91 46.90 41.36
N THR A 162 -36.99 46.29 40.88
CA THR A 162 -38.35 46.56 41.39
C THR A 162 -38.63 45.86 42.74
N GLU A 163 -37.87 44.82 43.12
CA GLU A 163 -38.05 44.12 44.41
C GLU A 163 -37.22 44.70 45.58
N LEU A 164 -36.36 45.70 45.34
CA LEU A 164 -35.44 46.26 46.35
C LEU A 164 -35.90 47.58 47.00
N PHE A 165 -37.08 48.10 46.65
CA PHE A 165 -37.64 49.31 47.29
C PHE A 165 -38.72 48.95 48.34
N GLN A 166 -38.31 48.36 49.46
CA GLN A 166 -39.11 48.42 50.69
C GLN A 166 -38.85 49.75 51.42
N PRO A 167 -39.86 50.43 51.99
CA PRO A 167 -39.65 51.22 53.19
C PRO A 167 -40.23 50.49 54.40
N SER A 168 -39.32 50.00 55.24
CA SER A 168 -39.58 49.79 56.67
C SER A 168 -39.76 51.13 57.40
N SER A 169 -40.39 51.03 58.58
CA SER A 169 -40.54 52.02 59.68
C SER A 169 -41.74 52.98 59.58
N ASN A 170 -42.48 53.32 60.64
CA ASN A 170 -42.79 52.73 61.95
C ASN A 170 -43.83 53.69 62.61
N SER A 171 -44.62 53.19 63.56
CA SER A 171 -45.17 53.85 64.77
C SER A 171 -45.91 55.20 64.70
N ASP A 172 -47.19 55.21 65.07
CA ASP A 172 -47.77 55.90 66.25
C ASP A 172 -49.26 55.49 66.33
N GLY A 173 -49.85 55.06 67.45
CA GLY A 173 -49.92 55.77 68.72
C GLY A 173 -51.30 56.44 68.85
N GLY A 174 -52.27 55.75 69.46
CA GLY A 174 -53.63 56.26 69.70
C GLY A 174 -54.66 55.17 69.98
#